data_AF-A0A915MZA7-F1
#
_entry.id   AF-A0A915MZA7-F1
#
_cell.length_a   1.000
_cell.length_b   1.000
_cell.length_c   1.000
_cell.angle_alpha   90.00
_cell.angle_beta   90.00
_cell.angle_gamma   90.00
#
_symmetry.space_group_name_H-M   'P 1'
#
loop_
_entity.id
_entity.type
_entity.pdbx_description
1 polymer ?
#
loop_
_entity_poly.entity_id
_entity_poly.type
_entity_poly.pdbx_seq_one_letter_code
_entity_poly.pdbx_strand_id
1 'polypeptide(L)'
;MGAVISNENVGEISLQNELLQRLAGRIPLNSNDPYWNKLFSFNFNLDQQSRKIQSNFLENINPILEQLMHNTRETGNIATLIKTFNRRCGELEASAKCENKIFIWQASNALLIIRYISVFLAQRLSPTEFTNIFGNRGSLYETKKSENNEIDDDDEENLDENTSDSSIL
;
A
#
# COMPACT_ATOMS: atom_id res chain seq x y z
N MET A 1 -12.13 19.29 -2.83
CA MET A 1 -11.20 19.90 -3.81
C MET A 1 -9.79 19.67 -3.28
N GLY A 2 -9.09 18.66 -3.81
CA GLY A 2 -7.69 18.39 -3.45
C GLY A 2 -6.79 19.49 -4.01
N ALA A 3 -5.70 19.80 -3.32
CA ALA A 3 -4.78 20.87 -3.70
C ALA A 3 -4.39 20.75 -5.18
N VAL A 4 -4.77 21.76 -5.96
CA VAL A 4 -4.38 21.90 -7.36
C VAL A 4 -2.91 22.25 -7.35
N ILE A 5 -2.06 21.32 -7.79
CA ILE A 5 -0.67 21.63 -8.10
C ILE A 5 -0.73 22.55 -9.33
N SER A 6 -0.74 23.86 -9.10
CA SER A 6 -0.57 24.86 -10.15
C SER A 6 0.89 24.89 -10.59
N ASN A 7 1.12 25.17 -11.87
CA ASN A 7 2.44 25.18 -12.53
C ASN A 7 3.50 26.05 -11.81
N GLU A 8 3.07 26.97 -10.96
CA GLU A 8 3.86 28.00 -10.30
C GLU A 8 4.50 27.49 -9.00
N ASN A 9 3.93 26.46 -8.36
CA ASN A 9 4.33 25.97 -7.03
C ASN A 9 4.77 24.49 -7.01
N VAL A 10 4.94 23.87 -8.18
CA VAL A 10 5.26 22.43 -8.34
C VAL A 10 6.49 22.01 -7.50
N GLY A 11 7.51 22.87 -7.41
CA GLY A 11 8.71 22.61 -6.62
C GLY A 11 8.49 22.66 -5.11
N GLU A 12 7.73 23.65 -4.62
CA GLU A 12 7.47 23.84 -3.18
C GLU A 12 6.45 22.85 -2.61
N ILE A 13 5.48 22.41 -3.44
CA ILE A 13 4.41 21.50 -3.00
C ILE A 13 4.92 20.09 -2.70
N SER A 14 6.06 19.69 -3.28
CA SER A 14 6.52 18.30 -3.25
C SER A 14 6.90 17.82 -1.85
N LEU A 15 7.67 18.60 -1.07
CA LEU A 15 8.10 18.23 0.29
C LEU A 15 6.99 18.40 1.34
N GLN A 16 6.08 19.35 1.14
CA GLN A 16 4.97 19.65 2.06
C GLN A 16 3.71 18.82 1.76
N ASN A 17 3.74 17.94 0.75
CA ASN A 17 2.58 17.15 0.39
C ASN A 17 2.30 16.09 1.48
N GLU A 18 1.37 16.42 2.38
CA GLU A 18 0.95 15.53 3.47
C GLU A 18 0.49 14.15 2.98
N LEU A 19 -0.09 14.06 1.77
CA LEU A 19 -0.55 12.80 1.22
C LEU A 19 0.63 11.92 0.83
N LEU A 20 1.66 12.46 0.19
CA LEU A 20 2.88 11.73 -0.17
C LEU A 20 3.73 11.42 1.07
N GLN A 21 3.82 12.34 2.03
CA GLN A 21 4.47 12.11 3.32
C GLN A 21 3.80 10.97 4.09
N ARG A 22 2.46 10.91 4.07
CA ARG A 22 1.71 9.81 4.66
C ARG A 22 1.95 8.49 3.93
N LEU A 23 2.10 8.49 2.60
CA LEU A 23 2.46 7.30 1.82
C LEU A 23 3.82 6.75 2.25
N ALA A 24 4.81 7.64 2.37
CA ALA A 24 6.18 7.32 2.80
C ALA A 24 6.32 7.14 4.31
N GLY A 25 5.24 7.31 5.08
CA GLY A 25 5.25 7.25 6.54
C GLY A 25 5.56 5.86 7.09
N ARG A 26 5.74 5.80 8.42
CA ARG A 26 6.00 4.56 9.17
C ARG A 26 4.73 3.82 9.59
N ILE A 27 3.55 4.37 9.28
CA ILE A 27 2.26 3.79 9.62
C ILE A 27 1.75 2.99 8.39
N PRO A 28 1.46 1.69 8.54
CA PRO A 28 0.85 0.89 7.49
C PRO A 28 -0.50 1.47 7.04
N LEU A 29 -0.72 1.53 5.73
CA LEU A 29 -1.98 1.97 5.15
C LEU A 29 -2.93 0.80 4.90
N ASN A 30 -4.22 1.05 5.14
CA ASN A 30 -5.30 0.13 4.80
C ASN A 30 -5.74 0.35 3.34
N SER A 31 -5.94 -0.71 2.56
CA SER A 31 -6.38 -0.61 1.16
C SER A 31 -7.77 0.02 1.01
N ASN A 32 -8.63 -0.03 2.03
CA ASN A 32 -9.97 0.53 2.03
C ASN A 32 -10.03 1.96 2.61
N ASP A 33 -8.90 2.57 2.97
CA ASP A 33 -8.87 3.91 3.56
C ASP A 33 -9.33 5.00 2.56
N PRO A 34 -10.25 5.91 2.93
CA PRO A 34 -10.63 7.08 2.12
C PRO A 34 -9.46 7.97 1.69
N TYR A 35 -8.32 7.89 2.39
CA TYR A 35 -7.03 8.48 2.00
C TYR A 35 -6.71 8.31 0.52
N TRP A 36 -6.93 7.12 -0.05
CA TRP A 36 -6.62 6.84 -1.45
C TRP A 36 -7.39 7.73 -2.41
N ASN A 37 -8.63 8.10 -2.06
CA ASN A 37 -9.41 9.03 -2.88
C ASN A 37 -8.76 10.41 -2.91
N LYS A 38 -8.24 10.88 -1.78
CA LYS A 38 -7.53 12.17 -1.72
C LYS A 38 -6.22 12.10 -2.48
N LEU A 39 -5.43 11.04 -2.27
CA LEU A 39 -4.15 10.84 -2.95
C LEU A 39 -4.32 10.78 -4.47
N PHE A 40 -5.35 10.12 -4.98
CA PHE A 40 -5.56 9.95 -6.43
C PHE A 40 -6.37 11.07 -7.08
N SER A 41 -6.71 12.14 -6.37
CA SER A 41 -7.50 13.26 -6.90
C SER A 41 -6.66 14.47 -7.32
N PHE A 42 -5.41 14.28 -7.72
CA PHE A 42 -4.59 15.36 -8.28
C PHE A 42 -4.85 15.56 -9.79
N ASN A 43 -4.78 16.81 -10.25
CA ASN A 43 -4.98 17.16 -11.67
C ASN A 43 -3.67 17.51 -12.40
N PHE A 44 -2.55 17.09 -11.84
CA PHE A 44 -1.23 17.45 -12.31
C PHE A 44 -0.70 16.47 -13.35
N ASN A 45 -0.59 16.94 -14.60
CA ASN A 45 0.00 16.18 -15.71
C ASN A 45 1.49 16.52 -15.82
N LEU A 46 2.34 15.80 -15.08
CA LEU A 46 3.79 16.00 -15.10
C LEU A 46 4.38 15.80 -16.50
N ASP A 47 3.88 14.81 -17.25
CA ASP A 47 4.38 14.47 -18.59
C ASP A 47 4.14 15.58 -19.64
N GLN A 48 3.18 16.48 -19.41
CA GLN A 48 2.92 17.63 -20.29
C GLN A 48 3.79 18.84 -19.95
N GLN A 49 4.53 18.80 -18.83
CA GLN A 49 5.38 19.89 -18.40
C GLN A 49 6.73 19.89 -19.12
N SER A 50 7.41 21.04 -19.10
CA SER A 50 8.77 21.14 -19.62
C SER A 50 9.75 20.23 -18.85
N ARG A 51 10.81 19.75 -19.53
CA ARG A 51 11.86 18.92 -18.89
C ARG A 51 12.45 19.54 -17.63
N LYS A 52 12.56 20.88 -17.58
CA LYS A 52 13.05 21.60 -16.40
C LYS A 52 12.13 21.44 -15.20
N ILE A 53 10.82 21.59 -15.40
CA ILE A 53 9.81 21.41 -14.34
C ILE A 53 9.79 19.94 -13.90
N GLN A 54 9.89 19.01 -14.85
CA GLN A 54 9.96 17.58 -14.54
C GLN A 54 11.16 17.24 -13.66
N SER A 55 12.36 17.69 -14.02
CA SER A 55 13.57 17.46 -13.20
C SER A 55 13.42 18.06 -11.80
N ASN A 56 12.97 19.31 -11.70
CA ASN A 56 12.81 19.99 -10.42
C ASN A 56 11.78 19.28 -9.52
N PHE A 57 10.66 18.83 -10.07
CA PHE A 57 9.69 18.03 -9.32
C PHE A 57 10.29 16.73 -8.80
N LEU A 58 10.98 15.98 -9.67
CA LEU A 58 11.61 14.71 -9.31
C LEU A 58 12.68 14.88 -8.22
N GLU A 59 13.50 15.94 -8.31
CA GLU A 59 14.49 16.30 -7.28
C GLU A 59 13.83 16.58 -5.92
N ASN A 60 12.68 17.26 -5.90
CA ASN A 60 11.99 17.59 -4.66
C ASN A 60 11.21 16.43 -4.03
N ILE A 61 10.75 15.45 -4.83
CA ILE A 61 10.09 14.24 -4.28
C ILE A 61 11.09 13.15 -3.88
N ASN A 62 12.35 13.22 -4.34
CA ASN A 62 13.36 12.20 -4.05
C ASN A 62 13.48 11.86 -2.55
N PRO A 63 13.52 12.84 -1.62
CA PRO A 63 13.57 12.52 -0.18
C PRO A 63 12.37 11.68 0.31
N ILE A 64 11.17 11.95 -0.23
CA ILE A 64 9.96 11.19 0.10
C ILE A 64 10.04 9.77 -0.48
N LEU A 65 10.56 9.62 -1.70
CA LEU A 65 10.73 8.31 -2.34
C LEU A 65 11.81 7.47 -1.65
N GLU A 66 12.91 8.09 -1.20
CA GLU A 66 13.91 7.45 -0.35
C GLU A 66 13.28 6.96 0.95
N GLN A 67 12.53 7.82 1.64
CA GLN A 67 11.82 7.45 2.85
C GLN A 67 10.83 6.31 2.63
N LEU A 68 10.06 6.34 1.53
CA LEU A 68 9.14 5.28 1.14
C LEU A 68 9.88 3.96 0.90
N MET A 69 11.01 3.98 0.18
CA MET A 69 11.85 2.81 -0.08
C MET A 69 12.36 2.17 1.22
N HIS A 70 12.79 2.98 2.19
CA HIS A 70 13.26 2.47 3.48
C HIS A 70 12.14 1.92 4.35
N ASN A 71 10.98 2.57 4.36
CA ASN A 71 9.86 2.17 5.23
C ASN A 71 9.00 1.05 4.64
N THR A 72 8.98 0.87 3.31
CA THR A 72 8.06 -0.08 2.65
C THR A 72 8.27 -1.51 3.09
N ARG A 73 9.49 -1.88 3.51
CA ARG A 73 9.77 -3.22 4.05
C ARG A 73 8.89 -3.48 5.27
N GLU A 74 8.76 -2.50 6.16
CA GLU A 74 7.98 -2.62 7.39
C GLU A 74 6.49 -2.39 7.16
N THR A 75 6.14 -1.30 6.46
CA THR A 75 4.76 -0.83 6.33
C THR A 75 3.95 -1.53 5.25
N GLY A 76 4.62 -2.05 4.22
CA GLY A 76 3.95 -2.62 3.05
C GLY A 76 3.20 -1.57 2.20
N ASN A 77 3.44 -0.27 2.38
CA ASN A 77 2.66 0.79 1.74
C ASN A 77 2.70 0.75 0.19
N ILE A 78 3.82 0.35 -0.42
CA ILE A 78 3.90 0.15 -1.88
C ILE A 78 3.00 -1.02 -2.31
N ALA A 79 3.00 -2.13 -1.56
CA ALA A 79 2.13 -3.27 -1.86
C ALA A 79 0.64 -2.89 -1.69
N THR A 80 0.29 -2.11 -0.67
CA THR A 80 -1.07 -1.60 -0.49
C THR A 80 -1.47 -0.64 -1.62
N LEU A 81 -0.57 0.22 -2.10
CA LEU A 81 -0.81 1.08 -3.26
C LEU A 81 -1.13 0.24 -4.51
N ILE A 82 -0.33 -0.78 -4.81
CA ILE A 82 -0.55 -1.67 -5.98
C ILE A 82 -1.89 -2.43 -5.84
N LYS A 83 -2.20 -2.96 -4.66
CA LYS A 83 -3.49 -3.61 -4.38
C LYS A 83 -4.67 -2.66 -4.61
N THR A 84 -4.54 -1.42 -4.14
CA THR A 84 -5.57 -0.39 -4.28
C THR A 84 -5.75 -0.01 -5.74
N PHE A 85 -4.65 0.15 -6.49
CA PHE A 85 -4.68 0.39 -7.94
C PHE A 85 -5.42 -0.74 -8.68
N ASN A 86 -5.07 -2.00 -8.41
CA ASN A 86 -5.73 -3.15 -9.05
C ASN A 86 -7.24 -3.18 -8.76
N ARG A 87 -7.66 -2.85 -7.54
CA ARG A 87 -9.09 -2.71 -7.21
C ARG A 87 -9.75 -1.62 -8.06
N ARG A 88 -9.13 -0.44 -8.19
CA ARG A 88 -9.64 0.63 -9.06
C ARG A 88 -9.73 0.20 -10.52
N CYS A 89 -8.79 -0.58 -11.02
CA CYS A 89 -8.87 -1.17 -12.36
C CYS A 89 -10.08 -2.09 -12.52
N GLY A 90 -10.39 -2.93 -11.52
CA GLY A 90 -11.58 -3.78 -11.53
C GLY A 90 -12.90 -3.00 -11.53
N GLU A 91 -12.91 -1.77 -11.04
CA GLU A 91 -14.08 -0.88 -11.03
C GLU A 91 -14.29 -0.14 -12.36
N LEU A 92 -13.32 -0.15 -13.28
CA LEU A 92 -13.36 0.65 -14.51
C LEU A 92 -14.49 0.24 -15.46
N GLU A 93 -14.76 -1.05 -15.60
CA GLU A 93 -15.82 -1.53 -16.50
C GLU A 93 -17.20 -1.04 -16.04
N ALA A 94 -17.49 -1.16 -14.73
CA ALA A 94 -18.72 -0.65 -14.13
C ALA A 94 -18.79 0.87 -14.25
N SER A 95 -17.68 1.56 -14.02
CA SER A 95 -17.59 3.02 -14.13
C SER A 95 -17.86 3.54 -15.54
N ALA A 96 -17.40 2.83 -16.57
CA ALA A 96 -17.64 3.18 -17.96
C ALA A 96 -19.13 3.09 -18.32
N LYS A 97 -19.83 2.07 -17.80
CA LYS A 97 -21.29 1.91 -17.99
C LYS A 97 -22.10 3.02 -17.32
N CYS A 98 -21.61 3.57 -16.21
CA CYS A 98 -22.28 4.64 -15.46
C CYS A 98 -21.79 6.06 -15.82
N GLU A 99 -20.97 6.22 -16.87
CA GLU A 99 -20.35 7.48 -17.30
C GLU A 99 -19.56 8.23 -16.21
N ASN A 100 -19.13 7.53 -15.16
CA ASN A 100 -18.39 8.14 -14.07
C ASN A 100 -16.90 8.23 -14.45
N LYS A 101 -16.41 9.43 -14.75
CA LYS A 101 -15.00 9.62 -15.14
C LYS A 101 -14.03 9.61 -13.95
N ILE A 102 -14.53 9.68 -12.72
CA ILE A 102 -13.69 9.79 -11.52
C ILE A 102 -12.84 8.53 -11.32
N PHE A 103 -13.39 7.33 -11.55
CA PHE A 103 -12.63 6.09 -11.37
C PHE A 103 -11.53 5.92 -12.41
N ILE A 104 -11.80 6.29 -13.67
CA ILE A 104 -10.79 6.32 -14.73
C ILE A 104 -9.65 7.27 -14.33
N TRP A 105 -9.99 8.49 -13.93
CA TRP A 105 -9.02 9.49 -13.50
C TRP A 105 -8.20 9.03 -12.30
N GLN A 106 -8.83 8.48 -11.27
CA GLN A 106 -8.12 7.96 -10.10
C GLN A 106 -7.22 6.76 -10.44
N ALA A 107 -7.64 5.85 -11.33
CA ALA A 107 -6.82 4.75 -11.78
C ALA A 107 -5.60 5.24 -12.58
N SER A 108 -5.79 6.22 -13.48
CA SER A 108 -4.68 6.86 -14.21
C SER A 108 -3.69 7.53 -13.27
N ASN A 109 -4.18 8.26 -12.26
CA ASN A 109 -3.34 8.93 -11.27
C ASN A 109 -2.57 7.95 -10.37
N ALA A 110 -3.21 6.87 -9.94
CA ALA A 110 -2.54 5.80 -9.21
C ALA A 110 -1.43 5.15 -10.04
N LEU A 111 -1.67 4.92 -11.34
CA LEU A 111 -0.66 4.39 -12.26
C LEU A 111 0.54 5.34 -12.43
N LEU A 112 0.31 6.65 -12.49
CA LEU A 112 1.40 7.64 -12.54
C LEU A 112 2.27 7.58 -11.28
N ILE A 113 1.66 7.51 -10.09
CA ILE A 113 2.42 7.36 -8.83
C ILE A 113 3.25 6.07 -8.87
N ILE A 114 2.65 4.94 -9.27
CA ILE A 114 3.34 3.65 -9.38
C ILE A 114 4.50 3.73 -10.38
N ARG A 115 4.33 4.41 -11.51
CA ARG A 115 5.36 4.60 -12.52
C ARG A 115 6.57 5.35 -11.94
N TYR A 116 6.37 6.47 -11.25
CA TYR A 116 7.49 7.23 -10.68
C TYR A 116 8.21 6.47 -9.58
N ILE A 117 7.47 5.77 -8.70
CA ILE A 117 8.07 4.89 -7.70
C ILE A 117 8.89 3.79 -8.38
N SER A 118 8.33 3.13 -9.40
CA SER A 118 9.03 2.06 -10.13
C SER A 118 10.31 2.55 -10.80
N VAL A 119 10.28 3.71 -11.45
CA VAL A 119 11.45 4.33 -12.07
C VAL A 119 12.52 4.63 -11.02
N PHE A 120 12.13 5.23 -9.90
CA PHE A 120 13.04 5.55 -8.79
C PHE A 120 13.71 4.29 -8.21
N LEU A 121 12.94 3.24 -7.96
CA LEU A 121 13.46 1.98 -7.41
C LEU A 121 14.42 1.31 -8.40
N ALA A 122 14.06 1.27 -9.69
CA ALA A 122 14.90 0.65 -10.73
C ALA A 122 16.25 1.38 -10.93
N GLN A 123 16.32 2.67 -10.61
CA GLN A 123 17.56 3.45 -10.68
C GLN A 123 18.48 3.26 -9.47
N ARG A 124 17.96 2.75 -8.35
CA ARG A 124 18.68 2.73 -7.06
C ARG A 124 18.90 1.34 -6.47
N LEU A 125 18.09 0.37 -6.85
CA LEU A 125 18.16 -0.98 -6.31
C LEU A 125 18.74 -1.94 -7.36
N SER A 126 19.72 -2.72 -6.93
CA SER A 126 20.08 -3.95 -7.63
C SER A 126 18.94 -4.98 -7.53
N PRO A 127 18.90 -6.00 -8.42
CA PRO A 127 17.91 -7.08 -8.33
C PRO A 127 17.88 -7.75 -6.95
N THR A 128 19.04 -7.94 -6.31
CA THR A 128 19.16 -8.56 -4.98
C THR A 128 18.60 -7.68 -3.88
N GLU A 129 18.81 -6.36 -3.94
CA GLU A 129 18.22 -5.45 -2.96
C GLU A 129 16.70 -5.35 -3.13
N PHE A 130 16.23 -5.36 -4.38
CA PHE A 130 14.81 -5.39 -4.68
C PHE A 130 14.14 -6.64 -4.07
N THR A 131 14.72 -7.83 -4.27
CA THR A 131 14.18 -9.06 -3.66
C THR A 131 14.33 -9.06 -2.14
N ASN A 132 15.31 -8.38 -1.55
CA ASN A 132 15.37 -8.26 -0.08
C ASN A 132 14.26 -7.35 0.48
N ILE A 133 13.93 -6.26 -0.22
CA ILE A 133 12.91 -5.29 0.20
C ILE A 133 11.49 -5.83 -0.05
N PHE A 134 11.27 -6.44 -1.21
CA PHE A 134 9.94 -6.89 -1.66
C PHE A 134 9.74 -8.41 -1.63
N GLY A 135 10.80 -9.17 -1.34
CA GLY A 135 10.75 -10.63 -1.24
C GLY A 135 9.90 -11.10 -0.08
N ASN A 136 9.31 -12.26 -0.31
CA ASN A 136 8.13 -12.78 0.35
C ASN A 136 8.22 -12.77 1.89
N ARG A 137 7.37 -11.97 2.56
CA ARG A 137 7.00 -12.17 3.98
C ARG A 137 6.04 -13.34 4.19
N GLY A 138 5.44 -13.87 3.12
CA GLY A 138 4.44 -14.94 3.16
C GLY A 138 4.95 -16.29 3.68
N SER A 139 6.24 -16.58 3.54
CA SER A 139 6.79 -17.86 3.99
C SER A 139 6.83 -18.01 5.52
N LEU A 140 6.95 -16.94 6.31
CA LEU A 140 6.99 -17.07 7.78
C LEU A 140 5.63 -17.39 8.41
N TYR A 141 4.52 -17.13 7.70
CA TYR A 141 3.17 -17.43 8.19
C TYR A 141 2.65 -18.79 7.73
N GLU A 142 3.18 -19.34 6.62
CA GLU A 142 2.84 -20.70 6.18
C GLU A 142 3.62 -21.76 6.94
N THR A 143 4.91 -21.54 7.27
CA THR A 143 5.72 -22.51 8.04
C THR A 143 5.21 -22.72 9.47
N LYS A 144 4.66 -21.69 10.12
CA LYS A 144 4.08 -21.83 11.48
C LYS A 144 2.73 -22.53 11.54
N LYS A 145 2.05 -22.72 10.40
CA LYS A 145 0.79 -23.44 10.33
C LYS A 145 0.99 -24.94 10.08
N SER A 146 2.12 -25.32 9.47
CA SER A 146 2.51 -26.71 9.26
C SER A 146 3.24 -27.33 10.46
N GLU A 147 3.92 -26.55 11.31
CA GLU A 147 4.65 -27.10 12.46
C GLU A 147 3.79 -27.39 13.72
N ASN A 148 2.52 -26.94 13.77
CA ASN A 148 1.66 -27.12 14.95
C ASN A 148 0.62 -28.26 14.81
N ASN A 149 0.69 -29.07 13.75
CA ASN A 149 -0.32 -30.11 13.46
C ASN A 149 0.25 -31.55 13.46
N GLU A 150 1.44 -31.78 13.99
CA GLU A 150 1.97 -33.13 14.19
C GLU A 150 2.49 -33.25 15.63
N ILE A 151 1.64 -33.77 16.52
CA ILE A 151 1.95 -34.87 17.45
C ILE A 151 0.61 -35.48 17.87
N ASP A 152 0.52 -36.76 17.56
CA ASP A 152 -0.53 -37.74 17.75
C ASP A 152 -0.74 -38.19 19.21
N ASP A 153 -1.94 -38.78 19.38
CA ASP A 153 -2.30 -39.98 20.14
C ASP A 153 -2.39 -39.99 21.68
N ASP A 154 -3.61 -40.37 22.10
CA ASP A 154 -3.99 -41.41 23.06
C ASP A 154 -3.32 -41.45 24.44
N ASP A 155 -4.15 -41.28 25.48
CA ASP A 155 -4.31 -42.32 26.51
C ASP A 155 -5.55 -42.03 27.39
N GLU A 156 -6.43 -43.03 27.49
CA GLU A 156 -7.50 -43.16 28.49
C GLU A 156 -6.91 -43.17 29.91
N GLU A 157 -7.56 -42.53 30.89
CA GLU A 157 -7.81 -43.17 32.19
C GLU A 157 -8.92 -42.46 32.98
N ASN A 158 -9.89 -43.28 33.43
CA ASN A 158 -11.01 -42.95 34.30
C ASN A 158 -10.56 -42.52 35.70
N LEU A 159 -11.25 -41.55 36.30
CA LEU A 159 -11.46 -41.49 37.76
C LEU A 159 -12.86 -40.94 38.06
N ASP A 160 -13.77 -41.84 38.43
CA ASP A 160 -14.98 -41.55 39.19
C ASP A 160 -14.61 -41.05 40.59
N GLU A 161 -15.25 -39.98 41.08
CA GLU A 161 -15.71 -39.95 42.48
C GLU A 161 -16.85 -38.95 42.72
N ASN A 162 -17.93 -39.49 43.28
CA ASN A 162 -19.16 -38.86 43.75
C ASN A 162 -18.96 -37.71 44.74
N THR A 163 -19.85 -36.71 44.71
CA THR A 163 -20.68 -36.38 45.90
C THR A 163 -21.89 -35.49 45.56
N SER A 164 -23.05 -36.00 45.98
CA SER A 164 -24.31 -35.39 46.44
C SER A 164 -24.27 -33.86 46.70
N ASP A 165 -25.33 -33.06 46.53
CA ASP A 165 -26.68 -33.30 47.03
C ASP A 165 -27.68 -32.23 46.50
N SER A 166 -28.92 -32.67 46.36
CA SER A 166 -30.23 -31.98 46.39
C SER A 166 -30.32 -30.44 46.26
N SER A 167 -31.20 -29.95 45.36
CA SER A 167 -32.51 -29.37 45.75
C SER A 167 -33.27 -28.68 44.58
N ILE A 168 -34.50 -29.18 44.33
CA ILE A 168 -35.78 -28.42 44.19
C ILE A 168 -35.86 -27.42 42.99
N LEU A 169 -36.71 -27.57 41.98
CA LEU A 169 -38.18 -27.76 41.97
C LEU A 169 -38.63 -28.27 40.59
#